data_AF-A9GMI8-F1
#
_entry.id   AF-A9GMI8-F1
#
_cell.length_a   1.000
_cell.length_b   1.000
_cell.length_c   1.000
_cell.angle_alpha   90.00
_cell.angle_beta   90.00
_cell.angle_gamma   90.00
#
_symmetry.space_group_name_H-M   'P 1'
#
loop_
_entity.id
_entity.type
_entity.pdbx_description
1 polymer ?
#
loop_
_entity_poly.entity_id
_entity_poly.type
_entity_poly.pdbx_seq_one_letter_code
_entity_poly.pdbx_strand_id
1 'polypeptide(L)'
;MKPAEPTAATRAGTPRFPAFLLTTGTALAGCTTEIAVIGRDLGATTSSSPASSSSTAGGDDPGTLDPGAGGGSAQGSAGAGGDERCEPKLAGVVRDFKAFSTDGGHPDFENFAGNGLKGIVAPELGPDDKPVYAHEGGTEHTTGPEAFYQWYHDDPTVNVPIRYDVPLQVSESGLGLFSGDQFFPIDDQGWGNEGRVHNFGFTYELHMTFDYQRGGVFFFNGDDDLWVFINRRLAIDMGGLHSPTSALLELDAYAEALGIEVGKEYPLDFFYAERRSGSAVFTMMTSFKFTNCDPILK
;
A
#
# COMPACT_ATOMS: atom_id res chain seq x y z
N MET A 1 -43.53 -44.44 36.69
CA MET A 1 -42.11 -44.36 37.08
C MET A 1 -41.74 -42.89 37.18
N LYS A 2 -41.32 -42.46 38.36
CA LYS A 2 -41.19 -41.05 38.78
C LYS A 2 -39.72 -40.64 38.58
N PRO A 3 -39.38 -39.57 37.84
CA PRO A 3 -38.06 -38.98 37.93
C PRO A 3 -38.04 -37.91 39.02
N ALA A 4 -36.91 -37.86 39.72
CA ALA A 4 -36.62 -37.03 40.88
C ALA A 4 -36.37 -35.56 40.50
N GLU A 5 -36.76 -34.66 41.41
CA GLU A 5 -36.36 -33.25 41.42
C GLU A 5 -34.85 -33.12 41.68
N PRO A 6 -34.16 -32.16 41.04
CA PRO A 6 -32.86 -31.71 41.50
C PRO A 6 -32.97 -30.45 42.37
N THR A 7 -32.15 -30.49 43.41
CA THR A 7 -31.94 -29.58 44.53
C THR A 7 -31.32 -28.24 44.11
N ALA A 8 -31.69 -27.19 44.85
CA ALA A 8 -31.14 -25.84 44.74
C ALA A 8 -29.62 -25.76 45.00
N ALA A 9 -28.91 -25.01 44.16
CA ALA A 9 -27.52 -24.61 44.36
C ALA A 9 -27.36 -23.08 44.29
N THR A 10 -27.04 -22.54 45.47
CA THR A 10 -26.21 -21.38 45.84
C THR A 10 -25.93 -20.28 44.80
N ARG A 11 -26.43 -19.09 45.12
CA ARG A 11 -26.17 -17.78 44.50
C ARG A 11 -24.77 -17.27 44.88
N ALA A 12 -23.83 -17.26 43.93
CA ALA A 12 -22.66 -16.38 43.93
C ALA A 12 -22.98 -15.22 42.96
N GLY A 13 -22.91 -13.94 43.30
CA GLY A 13 -21.76 -13.25 43.86
C GLY A 13 -21.17 -12.36 42.76
N THR A 14 -21.92 -11.36 42.29
CA THR A 14 -21.51 -10.42 41.24
C THR A 14 -20.45 -9.44 41.79
N PRO A 15 -19.26 -9.31 41.19
CA PRO A 15 -18.34 -8.25 41.57
C PRO A 15 -18.77 -6.94 40.91
N ARG A 16 -19.16 -5.96 41.74
CA ARG A 16 -19.35 -4.56 41.35
C ARG A 16 -17.97 -3.92 41.12
N PHE A 17 -17.65 -3.58 39.88
CA PHE A 17 -16.57 -2.65 39.58
C PHE A 17 -17.11 -1.22 39.60
N PRO A 18 -16.43 -0.25 40.24
CA PRO A 18 -16.89 1.14 40.26
C PRO A 18 -16.61 1.79 38.90
N ALA A 19 -17.67 2.30 38.28
CA ALA A 19 -17.59 3.18 37.12
C ALA A 19 -16.99 4.53 37.56
N PHE A 20 -15.81 4.86 37.04
CA PHE A 20 -15.28 6.22 37.10
C PHE A 20 -15.75 6.97 35.86
N LEU A 21 -16.79 7.78 36.02
CA LEU A 21 -17.11 8.85 35.08
C LEU A 21 -16.02 9.93 35.22
N LEU A 22 -15.24 10.16 34.16
CA LEU A 22 -14.49 11.39 33.99
C LEU A 22 -15.07 12.14 32.79
N THR A 23 -16.00 13.05 33.09
CA THR A 23 -16.44 14.08 32.16
C THR A 23 -15.51 15.27 32.27
N THR A 24 -14.69 15.50 31.24
CA THR A 24 -14.16 16.83 30.96
C THR A 24 -14.32 17.08 29.47
N GLY A 25 -15.35 17.83 29.12
CA GLY A 25 -15.50 18.42 27.80
C GLY A 25 -14.57 19.61 27.66
N THR A 26 -13.75 19.58 26.62
CA THR A 26 -13.14 20.78 26.03
C THR A 26 -13.32 20.66 24.53
N ALA A 27 -14.25 21.47 24.01
CA ALA A 27 -14.31 21.77 22.59
C ALA A 27 -13.08 22.61 22.22
N LEU A 28 -12.27 22.12 21.29
CA LEU A 28 -11.35 22.97 20.55
C LEU A 28 -11.68 22.87 19.06
N ALA A 29 -11.78 24.06 18.49
CA ALA A 29 -12.17 24.36 17.13
C ALA A 29 -11.14 23.88 16.09
N GLY A 30 -11.61 23.82 14.85
CA GLY A 30 -10.96 23.26 13.66
C GLY A 30 -9.44 23.43 13.58
N CYS A 31 -8.78 22.29 13.39
CA CYS A 31 -7.47 22.23 12.77
C CYS A 31 -7.66 22.05 11.26
N THR A 32 -7.22 23.05 10.51
CA THR A 32 -6.96 22.97 9.08
C THR A 32 -5.87 21.95 8.82
N THR A 33 -6.00 21.15 7.76
CA THR A 33 -4.95 20.26 7.26
C THR A 33 -3.85 21.08 6.60
N GLU A 34 -2.91 21.57 7.40
CA GLU A 34 -1.59 21.96 6.91
C GLU A 34 -0.55 20.99 7.49
N ILE A 35 0.06 20.20 6.61
CA ILE A 35 1.24 19.40 6.92
C ILE A 35 2.39 20.39 7.13
N ALA A 36 2.67 20.72 8.39
CA ALA A 36 3.85 21.48 8.76
C ALA A 36 5.09 20.56 8.67
N VAL A 37 5.89 20.76 7.62
CA VAL A 37 7.21 20.14 7.49
C VAL A 37 8.13 20.70 8.57
N ILE A 38 8.46 19.91 9.59
CA ILE A 38 9.46 20.26 10.59
C ILE A 38 10.86 20.05 9.97
N GLY A 39 11.33 21.05 9.22
CA GLY A 39 12.73 21.14 8.81
C GLY A 39 13.60 21.60 9.99
N ARG A 40 14.48 20.73 10.48
CA ARG A 40 15.53 21.12 11.44
C ARG A 40 16.71 21.74 10.71
N ASP A 41 16.97 22.99 11.07
CA ASP A 41 18.07 23.85 10.63
C ASP A 41 19.41 23.36 11.20
N LEU A 42 20.38 23.09 10.33
CA LEU A 42 21.80 22.98 10.68
C LEU A 42 22.56 23.92 9.74
N GLY A 43 22.91 25.09 10.27
CA GLY A 43 23.60 26.12 9.53
C GLY A 43 25.02 25.74 9.12
N ALA A 44 25.42 26.22 7.95
CA ALA A 44 26.79 26.63 7.67
C ALA A 44 26.79 27.78 6.65
N THR A 45 27.57 28.79 6.99
CA THR A 45 27.67 30.14 6.45
C THR A 45 28.53 30.24 5.16
N THR A 46 28.14 31.17 4.27
CA THR A 46 28.98 32.05 3.40
C THR A 46 29.91 31.37 2.36
N SER A 47 30.08 31.79 1.10
CA SER A 47 29.99 33.11 0.46
C SER A 47 29.99 32.95 -1.09
N SER A 48 29.54 34.02 -1.75
CA SER A 48 29.26 34.28 -3.16
C SER A 48 30.45 34.39 -4.15
N SER A 49 30.22 33.85 -5.39
CA SER A 49 30.41 34.45 -6.74
C SER A 49 31.81 34.82 -7.29
N PRO A 50 32.00 35.07 -8.63
CA PRO A 50 31.28 34.60 -9.84
C PRO A 50 32.17 34.19 -11.07
N ALA A 51 31.50 33.67 -12.11
CA ALA A 51 31.69 33.80 -13.57
C ALA A 51 33.09 33.76 -14.25
N SER A 52 33.23 32.97 -15.33
CA SER A 52 33.37 33.48 -16.72
C SER A 52 33.61 32.37 -17.75
N SER A 53 32.99 32.59 -18.91
CA SER A 53 33.18 31.92 -20.20
C SER A 53 34.48 32.33 -20.90
N SER A 54 35.07 31.46 -21.73
CA SER A 54 35.34 31.78 -23.16
C SER A 54 36.10 30.66 -23.88
N SER A 55 35.63 30.41 -25.09
CA SER A 55 36.19 29.65 -26.22
C SER A 55 37.63 29.98 -26.61
N THR A 56 38.33 29.00 -27.20
CA THR A 56 39.26 29.26 -28.32
C THR A 56 39.36 28.03 -29.22
N ALA A 57 39.38 28.29 -30.52
CA ALA A 57 39.45 27.36 -31.63
C ALA A 57 40.86 27.33 -32.24
N GLY A 58 41.15 26.32 -33.07
CA GLY A 58 42.07 26.45 -34.21
C GLY A 58 42.93 25.24 -34.55
N GLY A 59 42.81 24.76 -35.80
CA GLY A 59 43.94 24.20 -36.57
C GLY A 59 43.76 22.81 -37.22
N ASP A 60 43.13 22.76 -38.41
CA ASP A 60 43.67 22.35 -39.75
C ASP A 60 44.98 21.49 -39.76
N ASP A 61 45.28 20.47 -40.58
CA ASP A 61 44.76 19.79 -41.80
C ASP A 61 45.72 18.55 -42.07
N PRO A 62 45.84 17.94 -43.26
CA PRO A 62 45.19 16.71 -43.75
C PRO A 62 46.08 15.45 -43.93
N GLY A 63 45.42 14.31 -44.16
CA GLY A 63 45.79 13.41 -45.27
C GLY A 63 46.19 11.98 -44.90
N THR A 64 45.35 11.00 -45.26
CA THR A 64 45.68 9.90 -46.21
C THR A 64 44.50 8.92 -46.31
N LEU A 65 44.22 8.48 -47.55
CA LEU A 65 43.18 7.54 -47.95
C LEU A 65 43.80 6.14 -48.07
N ASP A 66 43.12 5.09 -47.59
CA ASP A 66 42.90 3.84 -48.32
C ASP A 66 41.76 3.00 -47.67
N PRO A 67 40.94 2.24 -48.42
CA PRO A 67 39.75 1.57 -47.92
C PRO A 67 40.01 0.07 -47.63
N GLY A 68 39.33 -0.47 -46.61
CA GLY A 68 39.37 -1.90 -46.34
C GLY A 68 38.24 -2.32 -45.39
N ALA A 69 37.29 -3.08 -45.93
CA ALA A 69 36.18 -3.68 -45.19
C ALA A 69 36.64 -4.81 -44.26
N GLY A 70 35.95 -5.00 -43.13
CA GLY A 70 36.06 -6.21 -42.30
C GLY A 70 35.70 -5.94 -40.83
N GLY A 71 34.62 -6.53 -40.36
CA GLY A 71 34.05 -6.27 -39.04
C GLY A 71 34.79 -6.90 -37.86
N GLY A 72 34.26 -6.62 -36.66
CA GLY A 72 34.47 -7.43 -35.46
C GLY A 72 35.20 -6.72 -34.31
N SER A 73 34.39 -6.20 -33.39
CA SER A 73 34.59 -6.18 -31.93
C SER A 73 35.62 -5.25 -31.25
N ALA A 74 35.06 -4.53 -30.27
CA ALA A 74 35.60 -4.18 -28.95
C ALA A 74 36.72 -3.11 -28.82
N GLN A 75 36.31 -1.89 -28.46
CA GLN A 75 36.94 -1.04 -27.44
C GLN A 75 35.91 0.09 -27.14
N GLY A 76 35.24 0.11 -25.98
CA GLY A 76 35.83 0.63 -24.76
C GLY A 76 35.66 2.14 -24.69
N SER A 77 34.46 2.62 -24.36
CA SER A 77 34.27 3.97 -23.81
C SER A 77 33.64 3.81 -22.43
N ALA A 78 34.50 3.90 -21.42
CA ALA A 78 34.09 4.02 -20.02
C ALA A 78 33.40 5.38 -19.85
N GLY A 79 32.08 5.38 -19.98
CA GLY A 79 31.23 6.43 -19.46
C GLY A 79 31.13 6.25 -17.95
N ALA A 80 31.57 7.27 -17.21
CA ALA A 80 31.54 7.34 -15.76
C ALA A 80 30.12 7.08 -15.23
N GLY A 81 30.05 6.27 -14.17
CA GLY A 81 28.82 5.73 -13.59
C GLY A 81 27.78 6.80 -13.24
N GLY A 82 26.61 6.67 -13.85
CA GLY A 82 25.36 7.02 -13.19
C GLY A 82 24.90 5.79 -12.42
N ASP A 83 24.44 5.97 -11.19
CA ASP A 83 23.64 4.95 -10.53
C ASP A 83 22.40 4.70 -11.42
N GLU A 84 22.44 3.67 -12.27
CA GLU A 84 21.32 3.21 -13.10
C GLU A 84 20.25 2.54 -12.22
N ARG A 85 19.76 3.25 -11.20
CA ARG A 85 18.51 2.88 -10.56
C ARG A 85 17.40 3.33 -11.50
N CYS A 86 16.71 2.35 -12.05
CA CYS A 86 15.41 2.52 -12.70
C CYS A 86 14.44 3.38 -11.86
N GLU A 87 13.46 3.98 -12.53
CA GLU A 87 12.33 4.62 -11.85
C GLU A 87 11.39 3.53 -11.31
N PRO A 88 11.20 3.39 -9.99
CA PRO A 88 10.33 2.38 -9.42
C PRO A 88 8.89 2.59 -9.89
N LYS A 89 8.28 1.55 -10.46
CA LYS A 89 6.86 1.56 -10.79
C LYS A 89 6.10 0.80 -9.72
N LEU A 90 5.05 1.42 -9.19
CA LEU A 90 4.07 0.73 -8.34
C LEU A 90 3.11 -0.08 -9.21
N ALA A 91 3.68 -1.04 -9.93
CA ALA A 91 2.95 -1.95 -10.76
C ALA A 91 2.38 -3.07 -9.87
N GLY A 92 1.09 -3.31 -9.96
CA GLY A 92 0.41 -4.34 -9.18
C GLY A 92 -0.57 -5.11 -10.01
N VAL A 93 -1.30 -6.00 -9.35
CA VAL A 93 -2.42 -6.73 -9.94
C VAL A 93 -3.69 -6.22 -9.30
N VAL A 94 -4.56 -5.66 -10.13
CA VAL A 94 -5.96 -5.44 -9.78
C VAL A 94 -6.73 -6.71 -10.14
N ARG A 95 -7.57 -7.23 -9.25
CA ARG A 95 -8.48 -8.34 -9.57
C ARG A 95 -9.91 -7.84 -9.53
N ASP A 96 -10.62 -8.01 -10.64
CA ASP A 96 -12.02 -7.62 -10.78
C ASP A 96 -12.96 -8.74 -10.32
N PHE A 97 -13.96 -8.40 -9.50
CA PHE A 97 -14.94 -9.30 -8.90
C PHE A 97 -16.35 -8.83 -9.23
N LYS A 98 -17.20 -9.78 -9.57
CA LYS A 98 -18.64 -9.54 -9.74
C LYS A 98 -19.32 -9.29 -8.40
N ALA A 99 -20.21 -8.31 -8.34
CA ALA A 99 -21.04 -8.01 -7.18
C ALA A 99 -21.90 -9.22 -6.77
N PHE A 100 -22.10 -9.43 -5.46
CA PHE A 100 -22.81 -10.59 -4.91
C PHE A 100 -24.19 -10.87 -5.57
N SER A 101 -24.91 -9.82 -5.96
CA SER A 101 -26.26 -9.94 -6.52
C SER A 101 -26.31 -10.34 -8.00
N THR A 102 -25.16 -10.49 -8.67
CA THR A 102 -25.06 -10.90 -10.07
C THR A 102 -24.71 -12.38 -10.23
N ASP A 103 -24.89 -12.92 -11.43
CA ASP A 103 -24.62 -14.33 -11.70
C ASP A 103 -23.12 -14.64 -11.58
N GLY A 104 -22.79 -15.56 -10.65
CA GLY A 104 -21.41 -15.82 -10.25
C GLY A 104 -20.77 -14.67 -9.46
N GLY A 105 -21.56 -13.85 -8.77
CA GLY A 105 -21.09 -12.81 -7.87
C GLY A 105 -20.32 -13.37 -6.67
N HIS A 106 -19.28 -12.65 -6.23
CA HIS A 106 -18.50 -13.02 -5.06
C HIS A 106 -19.22 -12.59 -3.78
N PRO A 107 -19.29 -13.43 -2.72
CA PRO A 107 -20.12 -13.17 -1.53
C PRO A 107 -19.65 -11.99 -0.67
N ASP A 108 -18.43 -11.49 -0.88
CA ASP A 108 -17.87 -10.36 -0.11
C ASP A 108 -17.98 -8.98 -0.80
N PHE A 109 -18.38 -8.93 -2.07
CA PHE A 109 -18.46 -7.68 -2.84
C PHE A 109 -19.92 -7.22 -2.96
N GLU A 110 -20.17 -5.95 -2.62
CA GLU A 110 -21.51 -5.32 -2.53
C GLU A 110 -22.46 -5.91 -1.48
N ASN A 111 -22.00 -6.85 -0.65
CA ASN A 111 -22.88 -7.61 0.26
C ASN A 111 -22.91 -7.08 1.70
N PHE A 112 -21.82 -6.45 2.15
CA PHE A 112 -21.67 -5.97 3.53
C PHE A 112 -21.74 -4.43 3.61
N ALA A 113 -21.75 -3.92 4.84
CA ALA A 113 -21.51 -2.52 5.20
C ALA A 113 -21.02 -2.46 6.66
N GLY A 114 -20.30 -1.41 7.06
CA GLY A 114 -19.92 -1.24 8.46
C GLY A 114 -19.02 -0.04 8.71
N ASN A 115 -18.25 -0.11 9.81
CA ASN A 115 -17.35 0.96 10.25
C ASN A 115 -15.91 0.44 10.50
N GLY A 116 -15.50 -0.58 9.75
CA GLY A 116 -14.21 -1.24 9.87
C GLY A 116 -14.15 -2.33 10.94
N LEU A 117 -13.33 -3.34 10.66
CA LEU A 117 -12.97 -4.44 11.54
C LEU A 117 -11.48 -4.81 11.34
N LYS A 118 -10.66 -4.37 12.30
CA LYS A 118 -9.26 -4.82 12.39
C LYS A 118 -9.19 -6.29 12.80
N GLY A 119 -8.10 -6.95 12.41
CA GLY A 119 -7.81 -8.33 12.74
C GLY A 119 -8.47 -9.35 11.79
N ILE A 120 -8.99 -8.91 10.64
CA ILE A 120 -9.45 -9.82 9.57
C ILE A 120 -8.30 -10.69 9.06
N VAL A 121 -7.09 -10.13 8.99
CA VAL A 121 -5.87 -10.82 8.56
C VAL A 121 -4.96 -11.13 9.74
N ALA A 122 -4.19 -12.21 9.60
CA ALA A 122 -3.21 -12.63 10.58
C ALA A 122 -2.02 -11.63 10.64
N PRO A 123 -1.27 -11.58 11.75
CA PRO A 123 -0.14 -10.66 11.89
C PRO A 123 1.04 -10.92 10.95
N GLU A 124 1.12 -12.09 10.32
CA GLU A 124 2.19 -12.48 9.40
C GLU A 124 1.60 -12.98 8.08
N LEU A 125 2.29 -12.69 6.98
CA LEU A 125 1.92 -13.17 5.65
C LEU A 125 2.05 -14.69 5.53
N GLY A 126 1.28 -15.25 4.61
CA GLY A 126 1.37 -16.65 4.18
C GLY A 126 2.70 -16.97 3.50
N PRO A 127 2.97 -18.26 3.23
CA PRO A 127 4.17 -18.69 2.52
C PRO A 127 4.24 -18.19 1.06
N ASP A 128 3.12 -17.71 0.53
CA ASP A 128 2.91 -17.10 -0.78
C ASP A 128 3.03 -15.56 -0.77
N ASP A 129 3.45 -14.98 0.36
CA ASP A 129 3.50 -13.53 0.60
C ASP A 129 2.12 -12.84 0.55
N LYS A 130 1.01 -13.55 0.73
CA LYS A 130 -0.35 -12.98 0.74
C LYS A 130 -0.98 -12.97 2.15
N PRO A 131 -1.98 -12.13 2.41
CA PRO A 131 -2.62 -12.06 3.72
C PRO A 131 -3.32 -13.37 4.06
N VAL A 132 -3.15 -13.84 5.28
CA VAL A 132 -3.84 -15.04 5.80
C VAL A 132 -5.06 -14.58 6.58
N TYR A 133 -6.23 -15.14 6.30
CA TYR A 133 -7.45 -14.84 7.07
C TYR A 133 -7.34 -15.34 8.52
N ALA A 134 -7.71 -14.52 9.50
CA ALA A 134 -7.47 -14.78 10.92
C ALA A 134 -8.60 -15.51 11.67
N HIS A 135 -9.76 -15.69 11.03
CA HIS A 135 -10.96 -16.24 11.68
C HIS A 135 -11.33 -17.63 11.14
N GLU A 136 -11.93 -18.48 11.98
CA GLU A 136 -12.42 -19.81 11.57
C GLU A 136 -13.66 -19.74 10.65
N GLY A 137 -14.37 -18.60 10.62
CA GLY A 137 -15.57 -18.40 9.81
C GLY A 137 -15.76 -16.93 9.43
N GLY A 138 -16.94 -16.62 8.89
CA GLY A 138 -17.31 -15.25 8.53
C GLY A 138 -17.30 -14.28 9.73
N THR A 139 -17.09 -13.01 9.42
CA THR A 139 -17.25 -11.89 10.36
C THR A 139 -18.48 -11.07 9.97
N GLU A 140 -18.71 -9.93 10.61
CA GLU A 140 -19.71 -8.97 10.15
C GLU A 140 -19.33 -8.26 8.83
N HIS A 141 -18.09 -8.45 8.35
CA HIS A 141 -17.54 -7.83 7.14
C HIS A 141 -17.13 -8.82 6.06
N THR A 142 -17.08 -10.12 6.33
CA THR A 142 -16.50 -11.13 5.43
C THR A 142 -17.22 -12.47 5.57
N THR A 143 -17.25 -13.26 4.51
CA THR A 143 -17.97 -14.54 4.46
C THR A 143 -17.18 -15.68 5.10
N GLY A 144 -15.86 -15.63 5.08
CA GLY A 144 -14.99 -16.64 5.70
C GLY A 144 -13.66 -16.84 4.97
N PRO A 145 -12.84 -17.81 5.43
CA PRO A 145 -11.49 -18.01 4.91
C PRO A 145 -11.45 -18.38 3.42
N GLU A 146 -12.40 -19.18 2.94
CA GLU A 146 -12.42 -19.63 1.54
C GLU A 146 -12.71 -18.49 0.57
N ALA A 147 -13.64 -17.60 0.92
CA ALA A 147 -13.98 -16.42 0.12
C ALA A 147 -12.83 -15.40 0.15
N PHE A 148 -12.28 -15.13 1.34
CA PHE A 148 -11.15 -14.20 1.48
C PHE A 148 -9.92 -14.66 0.69
N TYR A 149 -9.64 -15.97 0.65
CA TYR A 149 -8.52 -16.51 -0.14
C TYR A 149 -8.59 -16.08 -1.62
N GLN A 150 -9.79 -16.00 -2.20
CA GLN A 150 -10.01 -15.62 -3.59
C GLN A 150 -9.70 -14.14 -3.88
N TRP A 151 -9.62 -13.29 -2.86
CA TRP A 151 -9.36 -11.85 -3.03
C TRP A 151 -8.00 -11.57 -3.67
N TYR A 152 -7.00 -12.39 -3.34
CA TYR A 152 -5.61 -12.20 -3.77
C TYR A 152 -5.05 -13.40 -4.54
N HIS A 153 -5.91 -14.33 -4.97
CA HIS A 153 -5.54 -15.47 -5.78
C HIS A 153 -6.33 -15.49 -7.09
N ASP A 154 -5.62 -15.65 -8.20
CA ASP A 154 -6.22 -15.70 -9.53
C ASP A 154 -7.09 -16.96 -9.66
N ASP A 155 -8.37 -16.76 -9.97
CA ASP A 155 -9.30 -17.84 -10.33
C ASP A 155 -10.19 -17.32 -11.45
N PRO A 156 -10.08 -17.86 -12.68
CA PRO A 156 -10.81 -17.34 -13.85
C PRO A 156 -12.33 -17.49 -13.76
N THR A 157 -12.84 -18.25 -12.78
CA THR A 157 -14.27 -18.37 -12.51
C THR A 157 -14.78 -17.34 -11.50
N VAL A 158 -13.86 -16.69 -10.77
CA VAL A 158 -14.15 -15.76 -9.67
C VAL A 158 -13.70 -14.33 -10.00
N ASN A 159 -12.49 -14.17 -10.53
CA ASN A 159 -11.88 -12.88 -10.78
C ASN A 159 -11.15 -12.78 -12.13
N VAL A 160 -10.93 -11.53 -12.57
CA VAL A 160 -10.11 -11.21 -13.75
C VAL A 160 -8.91 -10.37 -13.31
N PRO A 161 -7.68 -10.91 -13.34
CA PRO A 161 -6.48 -10.16 -12.99
C PRO A 161 -6.07 -9.22 -14.14
N ILE A 162 -5.82 -7.95 -13.80
CA ILE A 162 -5.44 -6.86 -14.70
C ILE A 162 -4.23 -6.15 -14.09
N ARG A 163 -3.17 -5.94 -14.88
CA ARG A 163 -2.02 -5.17 -14.42
C ARG A 163 -2.37 -3.68 -14.34
N TYR A 164 -1.97 -3.04 -13.25
CA TYR A 164 -2.17 -1.61 -13.06
C TYR A 164 -0.95 -0.97 -12.41
N ASP A 165 -0.49 0.12 -13.01
CA ASP A 165 0.63 0.92 -12.51
C ASP A 165 0.07 2.15 -11.80
N VAL A 166 0.25 2.25 -10.48
CA VAL A 166 -0.11 3.46 -9.73
C VAL A 166 0.86 4.58 -10.12
N PRO A 167 0.37 5.71 -10.67
CA PRO A 167 1.23 6.80 -11.13
C PRO A 167 1.71 7.65 -9.95
N LEU A 168 2.77 7.20 -9.29
CA LEU A 168 3.37 7.91 -8.16
C LEU A 168 4.09 9.19 -8.64
N GLN A 169 3.73 10.33 -8.06
CA GLN A 169 4.45 11.59 -8.25
C GLN A 169 5.54 11.70 -7.19
N VAL A 170 6.80 11.81 -7.60
CA VAL A 170 7.92 11.93 -6.66
C VAL A 170 8.44 13.37 -6.65
N SER A 171 8.50 13.99 -5.48
CA SER A 171 9.06 15.33 -5.31
C SER A 171 10.59 15.34 -5.40
N GLU A 172 11.19 16.53 -5.54
CA GLU A 172 12.65 16.71 -5.45
C GLU A 172 13.24 16.23 -4.11
N SER A 173 12.45 16.27 -3.04
CA SER A 173 12.83 15.76 -1.73
C SER A 173 12.69 14.24 -1.58
N GLY A 174 12.24 13.54 -2.62
CA GLY A 174 12.05 12.08 -2.63
C GLY A 174 10.77 11.62 -1.95
N LEU A 175 9.79 12.51 -1.75
CA LEU A 175 8.48 12.15 -1.24
C LEU A 175 7.60 11.67 -2.40
N GLY A 176 7.16 10.43 -2.35
CA GLY A 176 6.18 9.87 -3.27
C GLY A 176 4.76 10.21 -2.83
N LEU A 177 3.93 10.65 -3.77
CA LEU A 177 2.51 10.95 -3.58
C LEU A 177 1.70 10.38 -4.74
N PHE A 178 0.67 9.63 -4.39
CA PHE A 178 -0.45 9.34 -5.27
C PHE A 178 -1.73 9.77 -4.56
N SER A 179 -2.60 10.49 -5.25
CA SER A 179 -3.86 10.99 -4.69
C SER A 179 -4.98 10.68 -5.67
N GLY A 180 -5.80 9.70 -5.33
CA GLY A 180 -7.04 9.35 -6.03
C GLY A 180 -8.22 9.53 -5.08
N ASP A 181 -8.93 10.64 -5.19
CA ASP A 181 -10.26 10.82 -4.58
C ASP A 181 -11.38 10.08 -5.36
N GLN A 182 -11.01 9.57 -6.54
CA GLN A 182 -11.79 8.71 -7.44
C GLN A 182 -10.84 7.65 -8.01
N PHE A 183 -10.59 6.57 -7.28
CA PHE A 183 -9.69 5.51 -7.70
C PHE A 183 -10.45 4.35 -8.34
N PHE A 184 -10.62 4.42 -9.66
CA PHE A 184 -11.32 3.39 -10.46
C PHE A 184 -10.38 2.84 -11.55
N PRO A 185 -9.38 2.03 -11.17
CA PRO A 185 -8.28 1.63 -12.08
C PRO A 185 -8.73 0.74 -13.26
N ILE A 186 -9.91 0.12 -13.13
CA ILE A 186 -10.44 -0.88 -14.06
C ILE A 186 -11.84 -0.56 -14.58
N ASP A 187 -12.23 0.72 -14.59
CA ASP A 187 -13.47 1.14 -15.26
C ASP A 187 -13.51 0.62 -16.71
N ASP A 188 -14.67 0.09 -17.09
CA ASP A 188 -14.97 -0.50 -18.40
C ASP A 188 -14.08 -1.71 -18.80
N GLN A 189 -13.34 -2.28 -17.84
CA GLN A 189 -12.50 -3.47 -18.03
C GLN A 189 -13.04 -4.68 -17.25
N GLY A 190 -12.48 -5.87 -17.49
CA GLY A 190 -12.89 -7.10 -16.81
C GLY A 190 -14.35 -7.47 -17.09
N TRP A 191 -15.13 -7.63 -16.03
CA TRP A 191 -16.58 -7.83 -16.03
C TRP A 191 -17.36 -6.52 -16.24
N GLY A 192 -16.67 -5.38 -16.28
CA GLY A 192 -17.21 -4.04 -16.48
C GLY A 192 -17.87 -3.48 -15.22
N ASN A 193 -18.52 -2.32 -15.35
CA ASN A 193 -19.02 -1.58 -14.19
C ASN A 193 -20.36 -2.13 -13.63
N GLU A 194 -20.81 -3.29 -14.12
CA GLU A 194 -22.05 -3.99 -13.70
C GLU A 194 -23.29 -3.09 -13.62
N GLY A 195 -23.44 -2.17 -14.59
CA GLY A 195 -24.56 -1.23 -14.66
C GLY A 195 -24.45 0.03 -13.78
N ARG A 196 -23.32 0.21 -13.08
CA ARG A 196 -22.94 1.44 -12.37
C ARG A 196 -22.11 2.36 -13.26
N VAL A 197 -21.86 3.58 -12.78
CA VAL A 197 -20.96 4.53 -13.45
C VAL A 197 -19.50 4.06 -13.35
N HIS A 198 -19.11 3.48 -12.21
CA HIS A 198 -17.76 3.01 -11.93
C HIS A 198 -17.74 1.55 -11.46
N ASN A 199 -16.59 0.90 -11.58
CA ASN A 199 -16.32 -0.41 -11.00
C ASN A 199 -15.88 -0.26 -9.52
N PHE A 200 -16.63 -0.87 -8.60
CA PHE A 200 -16.37 -0.87 -7.15
C PHE A 200 -16.05 -2.29 -6.62
N GLY A 201 -15.77 -3.23 -7.52
CA GLY A 201 -15.63 -4.64 -7.19
C GLY A 201 -14.21 -5.12 -7.44
N PHE A 202 -13.21 -4.64 -6.70
CA PHE A 202 -11.83 -5.02 -7.00
C PHE A 202 -10.89 -5.09 -5.80
N THR A 203 -9.84 -5.89 -5.94
CA THR A 203 -8.68 -5.83 -5.05
C THR A 203 -7.46 -5.31 -5.78
N TYR A 204 -6.49 -4.74 -5.06
CA TYR A 204 -5.18 -4.37 -5.58
C TYR A 204 -4.08 -4.97 -4.70
N GLU A 205 -3.15 -5.65 -5.36
CA GLU A 205 -1.98 -6.29 -4.76
C GLU A 205 -0.70 -5.69 -5.33
N LEU A 206 0.22 -5.33 -4.44
CA LEU A 206 1.49 -4.72 -4.77
C LEU A 206 2.60 -5.25 -3.85
N HIS A 207 3.73 -5.62 -4.46
CA HIS A 207 4.92 -6.09 -3.76
C HIS A 207 6.14 -5.28 -4.20
N MET A 208 6.79 -4.65 -3.23
CA MET A 208 7.96 -3.80 -3.43
C MET A 208 9.06 -4.14 -2.42
N THR A 209 10.27 -3.66 -2.67
CA THR A 209 11.37 -3.60 -1.71
C THR A 209 11.79 -2.16 -1.49
N PHE A 210 12.20 -1.81 -0.28
CA PHE A 210 12.65 -0.47 0.04
C PHE A 210 13.83 -0.46 1.01
N ASP A 211 14.68 0.55 0.88
CA ASP A 211 15.77 0.84 1.82
C ASP A 211 15.22 1.56 3.05
N TYR A 212 15.26 0.94 4.23
CA TYR A 212 14.82 1.60 5.46
C TYR A 212 15.83 2.65 5.92
N GLN A 213 15.41 3.91 5.89
CA GLN A 213 16.13 5.07 6.42
C GLN A 213 15.41 5.67 7.62
N ARG A 214 16.15 6.27 8.55
CA ARG A 214 15.57 6.98 9.71
C ARG A 214 14.54 8.02 9.27
N GLY A 215 13.44 8.09 10.01
CA GLY A 215 12.33 9.02 9.71
C GLY A 215 11.48 8.60 8.51
N GLY A 216 11.55 7.33 8.10
CA GLY A 216 10.67 6.77 7.08
C GLY A 216 9.20 6.84 7.50
N VAL A 217 8.35 7.35 6.61
CA VAL A 217 6.91 7.47 6.83
C VAL A 217 6.12 6.89 5.67
N PHE A 218 4.98 6.29 5.97
CA PHE A 218 3.98 5.86 5.02
C PHE A 218 2.60 6.30 5.53
N PHE A 219 1.88 7.04 4.70
CA PHE A 219 0.54 7.52 4.98
C PHE A 219 -0.40 6.93 3.94
N PHE A 220 -1.57 6.52 4.40
CA PHE A 220 -2.68 6.14 3.54
C PHE A 220 -3.97 6.80 4.00
N ASN A 221 -4.82 7.13 3.04
CA ASN A 221 -6.21 7.49 3.25
C ASN A 221 -7.07 6.82 2.19
N GLY A 222 -8.08 6.07 2.65
CA GLY A 222 -8.96 5.37 1.73
C GLY A 222 -10.06 4.57 2.42
N ASP A 223 -10.85 3.93 1.58
CA ASP A 223 -11.88 2.93 1.82
C ASP A 223 -11.72 1.83 0.75
N ASP A 224 -12.10 0.57 0.95
CA ASP A 224 -12.72 -0.01 2.13
C ASP A 224 -11.73 -0.73 3.05
N ASP A 225 -10.91 -1.61 2.48
CA ASP A 225 -9.99 -2.47 3.22
C ASP A 225 -8.54 -2.15 2.84
N LEU A 226 -7.66 -2.01 3.82
CA LEU A 226 -6.21 -1.93 3.59
C LEU A 226 -5.40 -2.73 4.61
N TRP A 227 -4.42 -3.49 4.09
CA TRP A 227 -3.33 -4.07 4.87
C TRP A 227 -1.97 -3.74 4.25
N VAL A 228 -1.05 -3.30 5.09
CA VAL A 228 0.36 -3.12 4.72
C VAL A 228 1.21 -4.00 5.60
N PHE A 229 2.05 -4.83 4.98
CA PHE A 229 3.03 -5.65 5.64
C PHE A 229 4.44 -5.14 5.32
N ILE A 230 5.30 -5.13 6.31
CA ILE A 230 6.73 -4.83 6.16
C ILE A 230 7.49 -5.97 6.79
N ASN A 231 8.48 -6.50 6.06
CA ASN A 231 9.22 -7.67 6.52
C ASN A 231 8.27 -8.84 6.88
N ARG A 232 7.21 -9.01 6.06
CA ARG A 232 6.14 -10.00 6.24
C ARG A 232 5.31 -9.88 7.52
N ARG A 233 5.44 -8.76 8.25
CA ARG A 233 4.68 -8.46 9.48
C ARG A 233 3.70 -7.32 9.25
N LEU A 234 2.49 -7.44 9.79
CA LEU A 234 1.43 -6.46 9.64
C LEU A 234 1.82 -5.12 10.28
N ALA A 235 1.91 -4.07 9.47
CA ALA A 235 2.30 -2.71 9.85
C ALA A 235 1.11 -1.75 9.90
N ILE A 236 0.14 -1.92 8.99
CA ILE A 236 -1.12 -1.17 8.97
C ILE A 236 -2.27 -2.17 8.81
N ASP A 237 -3.28 -2.02 9.67
CA ASP A 237 -4.54 -2.77 9.60
C ASP A 237 -5.71 -1.79 9.61
N MET A 238 -6.37 -1.71 8.46
CA MET A 238 -7.60 -0.99 8.19
C MET A 238 -8.57 -1.95 7.49
N GLY A 239 -8.72 -3.16 8.03
CA GLY A 239 -9.71 -4.11 7.52
C GLY A 239 -11.15 -3.66 7.79
N GLY A 240 -12.06 -4.21 6.98
CA GLY A 240 -13.50 -4.07 7.02
C GLY A 240 -14.01 -2.78 6.37
N LEU A 241 -15.14 -2.90 5.66
CA LEU A 241 -15.86 -1.76 5.07
C LEU A 241 -16.00 -0.57 6.03
N HIS A 242 -15.53 0.59 5.57
CA HIS A 242 -15.63 1.86 6.28
C HIS A 242 -15.59 3.03 5.30
N SER A 243 -16.17 4.17 5.67
CA SER A 243 -15.91 5.43 4.94
C SER A 243 -14.41 5.77 4.96
N PRO A 244 -13.91 6.67 4.08
CA PRO A 244 -12.49 6.99 4.02
C PRO A 244 -11.90 7.30 5.40
N THR A 245 -10.87 6.56 5.78
CA THR A 245 -10.13 6.78 7.02
C THR A 245 -8.63 6.76 6.73
N SER A 246 -7.83 7.33 7.64
CA SER A 246 -6.40 7.49 7.42
C SER A 246 -5.55 6.71 8.42
N ALA A 247 -4.38 6.25 7.96
CA ALA A 247 -3.34 5.69 8.79
C ALA A 247 -1.98 6.34 8.48
N LEU A 248 -1.17 6.53 9.52
CA LEU A 248 0.22 6.96 9.41
C LEU A 248 1.10 5.91 10.10
N LEU A 249 2.05 5.38 9.35
CA LEU A 249 3.11 4.52 9.83
C LEU A 249 4.42 5.32 9.87
N GLU A 250 4.97 5.49 11.06
CA GLU A 250 6.31 6.04 11.28
C GLU A 250 7.27 4.88 11.57
N LEU A 251 8.15 4.54 10.64
CA LEU A 251 8.96 3.31 10.72
C LEU A 251 9.82 3.25 11.99
N ASP A 252 10.40 4.37 12.41
CA ASP A 252 11.25 4.44 13.62
C ASP A 252 10.48 4.00 14.88
N ALA A 253 9.17 4.24 14.95
CA ALA A 253 8.34 3.85 16.09
C ALA A 253 7.96 2.35 16.07
N TYR A 254 7.95 1.73 14.89
CA TYR A 254 7.54 0.34 14.69
C TYR A 254 8.70 -0.60 14.35
N ALA A 255 9.93 -0.10 14.30
CA ALA A 255 11.09 -0.84 13.81
C ALA A 255 11.32 -2.17 14.54
N GLU A 256 11.22 -2.17 15.88
CA GLU A 256 11.37 -3.38 16.70
C GLU A 256 10.25 -4.40 16.41
N ALA A 257 8.99 -3.95 16.36
CA ALA A 257 7.84 -4.82 16.10
C ALA A 257 7.85 -5.43 14.70
N LEU A 258 8.35 -4.68 13.71
CA LEU A 258 8.51 -5.13 12.33
C LEU A 258 9.82 -5.91 12.11
N GLY A 259 10.73 -5.93 13.09
CA GLY A 259 12.03 -6.59 12.98
C GLY A 259 12.92 -5.97 11.91
N ILE A 260 12.92 -4.64 11.82
CA ILE A 260 13.69 -3.88 10.83
C ILE A 260 14.76 -3.00 11.51
N GLU A 261 15.85 -2.78 10.79
CA GLU A 261 17.02 -1.99 11.19
C GLU A 261 17.40 -1.02 10.08
N VAL A 262 17.83 0.19 10.46
CA VAL A 262 18.23 1.25 9.54
C VAL A 262 19.38 0.80 8.65
N GLY A 263 19.30 1.15 7.36
CA GLY A 263 20.33 0.86 6.36
C GLY A 263 20.23 -0.53 5.74
N LYS A 264 19.16 -1.28 6.03
CA LYS A 264 18.84 -2.56 5.39
C LYS A 264 17.60 -2.42 4.50
N GLU A 265 17.50 -3.32 3.53
CA GLU A 265 16.37 -3.44 2.61
C GLU A 265 15.33 -4.41 3.17
N TYR A 266 14.05 -4.09 3.00
CA TYR A 266 12.93 -4.95 3.43
C TYR A 266 11.83 -5.02 2.36
N PRO A 267 11.07 -6.13 2.30
CA PRO A 267 9.86 -6.19 1.51
C PRO A 267 8.75 -5.33 2.12
N LEU A 268 7.95 -4.73 1.24
CA LEU A 268 6.69 -4.07 1.51
C LEU A 268 5.63 -4.75 0.66
N ASP A 269 4.59 -5.25 1.31
CA ASP A 269 3.47 -5.92 0.66
C ASP A 269 2.19 -5.16 1.01
N PHE A 270 1.46 -4.74 -0.02
CA PHE A 270 0.32 -3.85 0.09
C PHE A 270 -0.90 -4.54 -0.54
N PHE A 271 -1.99 -4.60 0.24
CA PHE A 271 -3.23 -5.27 -0.13
C PHE A 271 -4.41 -4.37 0.15
N TYR A 272 -5.11 -4.01 -0.90
CA TYR A 272 -6.27 -3.14 -0.86
C TYR A 272 -7.49 -3.86 -1.44
N ALA A 273 -8.68 -3.59 -0.93
CA ALA A 273 -9.93 -4.00 -1.56
C ALA A 273 -10.96 -2.87 -1.50
N GLU A 274 -11.53 -2.58 -2.67
CA GLU A 274 -12.72 -1.77 -2.85
C GLU A 274 -13.86 -2.74 -3.15
N ARG A 275 -14.88 -2.76 -2.30
CA ARG A 275 -15.94 -3.76 -2.42
C ARG A 275 -17.31 -3.21 -2.05
N ARG A 276 -17.45 -1.88 -1.94
CA ARG A 276 -18.70 -1.21 -1.66
C ARG A 276 -18.84 0.13 -2.39
N SER A 277 -19.80 0.15 -3.29
CA SER A 277 -20.22 1.33 -4.02
C SER A 277 -20.60 2.51 -3.13
N GLY A 278 -20.12 3.69 -3.53
CA GLY A 278 -20.38 4.97 -2.88
C GLY A 278 -19.18 5.89 -2.95
N SER A 279 -17.99 5.35 -2.72
CA SER A 279 -16.71 6.05 -2.87
C SER A 279 -15.61 5.00 -3.13
N ALA A 280 -14.47 5.45 -3.64
CA ALA A 280 -13.26 4.63 -3.78
C ALA A 280 -12.09 5.61 -3.71
N VAL A 281 -11.56 5.80 -2.51
CA VAL A 281 -10.48 6.73 -2.21
C VAL A 281 -9.21 5.93 -2.00
N PHE A 282 -8.17 6.31 -2.74
CA PHE A 282 -6.83 5.77 -2.59
C PHE A 282 -5.85 6.94 -2.64
N THR A 283 -5.44 7.41 -1.47
CA THR A 283 -4.38 8.40 -1.34
C THR A 283 -3.24 7.78 -0.55
N MET A 284 -2.06 7.75 -1.15
CA MET A 284 -0.85 7.20 -0.55
C MET A 284 0.27 8.23 -0.62
N MET A 285 0.97 8.41 0.50
CA MET A 285 2.16 9.25 0.57
C MET A 285 3.27 8.47 1.29
N THR A 286 4.48 8.49 0.76
CA THR A 286 5.60 7.75 1.36
C THR A 286 6.94 8.45 1.15
N SER A 287 7.83 8.34 2.13
CA SER A 287 9.24 8.72 1.98
C SER A 287 10.15 7.53 1.64
N PHE A 288 9.58 6.37 1.35
CA PHE A 288 10.35 5.15 1.10
C PHE A 288 11.09 5.24 -0.22
N LYS A 289 12.35 4.83 -0.19
CA LYS A 289 13.17 4.67 -1.39
C LYS A 289 13.02 3.25 -1.87
N PHE A 290 12.12 3.05 -2.83
CA PHE A 290 11.94 1.74 -3.45
C PHE A 290 13.18 1.36 -4.24
N THR A 291 13.57 0.09 -4.13
CA THR A 291 14.83 -0.43 -4.69
C THR A 291 14.61 -1.36 -5.88
N ASN A 292 13.38 -1.86 -6.08
CA ASN A 292 12.99 -2.64 -7.25
C ASN A 292 12.30 -1.77 -8.33
N CYS A 293 12.65 -2.05 -9.58
CA CYS A 293 12.09 -1.39 -10.77
C CYS A 293 10.74 -1.95 -11.17
N ASP A 294 10.72 -3.28 -11.20
CA ASP A 294 9.63 -4.10 -11.68
C ASP A 294 8.91 -4.69 -10.46
N PRO A 295 7.60 -4.91 -10.60
CA PRO A 295 6.82 -5.45 -9.52
C PRO A 295 7.21 -6.89 -9.23
N ILE A 296 7.25 -7.24 -7.95
CA ILE A 296 7.50 -8.62 -7.52
C ILE A 296 6.15 -9.35 -7.58
N LEU A 297 5.68 -9.66 -8.78
CA LEU A 297 4.47 -10.46 -8.97
C LEU A 297 4.80 -11.93 -8.73
N LYS A 298 4.12 -12.57 -7.77
CA LYS A 298 4.31 -13.98 -7.41
C LYS A 298 3.07 -14.81 -7.68
#